data_AF-A0A921GCF7-F1
#
_entry.id   AF-A0A921GCF7-F1
#
_cell.length_a   1.000
_cell.length_b   1.000
_cell.length_c   1.000
_cell.angle_alpha   90.00
_cell.angle_beta   90.00
_cell.angle_gamma   90.00
#
_symmetry.space_group_name_H-M   'P 1'
#
loop_
_entity.id
_entity.type
_entity.pdbx_description
1 polymer ?
#
loop_
_entity_poly.entity_id
_entity_poly.type
_entity_poly.pdbx_seq_one_letter_code
_entity_poly.pdbx_strand_id
1 'polypeptide(L)'
;MHLDFEYGNGMLGAELPDSTDVFITGETVKDPECLPQDWDSLYSATLESIRNPIGMEPLADLARPGAKVVIVIPDIVKGGTQPTAHRKVAIRACLDEIFANGVSHDDE
;
A
#
# COMPACT_ATOMS: atom_id res chain seq x y z
N MET A 1 -7.83 -16.78 -31.77
CA MET A 1 -8.51 -16.15 -30.60
C MET A 1 -8.34 -14.63 -30.59
N HIS A 2 -9.37 -13.86 -30.21
CA HIS A 2 -9.29 -12.40 -30.06
C HIS A 2 -8.95 -12.00 -28.61
N LEU A 3 -8.02 -11.08 -28.40
CA LEU A 3 -7.66 -10.51 -27.10
C LEU A 3 -7.55 -8.99 -27.15
N ASP A 4 -8.00 -8.33 -26.09
CA ASP A 4 -7.90 -6.88 -25.90
C ASP A 4 -6.73 -6.51 -24.98
N PHE A 5 -5.89 -5.58 -25.42
CA PHE A 5 -4.75 -5.06 -24.68
C PHE A 5 -4.99 -3.60 -24.26
N GLU A 6 -4.58 -3.24 -23.05
CA GLU A 6 -4.58 -1.83 -22.63
C GLU A 6 -3.64 -1.01 -23.54
N TYR A 7 -4.15 0.05 -24.16
CA TYR A 7 -3.37 0.94 -25.02
C TYR A 7 -3.78 2.40 -24.82
N GLY A 8 -2.97 3.13 -24.04
CA GLY A 8 -3.28 4.50 -23.65
C GLY A 8 -4.53 4.55 -22.76
N ASN A 9 -5.56 5.26 -23.22
CA ASN A 9 -6.84 5.38 -22.50
C ASN A 9 -7.93 4.42 -23.04
N GLY A 10 -7.57 3.46 -23.89
CA GLY A 10 -8.50 2.52 -24.51
C GLY A 10 -7.93 1.11 -24.60
N MET A 11 -8.59 0.28 -25.40
CA MET A 11 -8.18 -1.09 -25.67
C MET A 11 -7.76 -1.24 -27.14
N LEU A 12 -6.81 -2.13 -27.40
CA LEU A 12 -6.39 -2.54 -28.72
C LEU A 12 -6.64 -4.05 -28.85
N GLY A 13 -7.56 -4.43 -29.72
CA GLY A 13 -7.84 -5.82 -30.04
C GLY A 13 -6.79 -6.41 -30.99
N ALA A 14 -6.40 -7.66 -30.76
CA ALA A 14 -5.54 -8.43 -31.65
C ALA A 14 -6.02 -9.88 -31.80
N GLU A 15 -5.87 -10.43 -33.00
CA GLU A 15 -6.10 -11.85 -33.28
C GLU A 15 -4.80 -12.63 -33.09
N LEU A 16 -4.83 -13.59 -32.17
CA LEU A 16 -3.71 -14.47 -31.87
C LEU A 16 -4.03 -15.92 -32.29
N PRO A 17 -3.00 -16.75 -32.59
CA PRO A 17 -3.19 -18.17 -32.84
C PRO A 17 -3.87 -18.88 -31.66
N ASP A 18 -4.62 -19.95 -31.93
CA ASP A 18 -5.27 -20.72 -30.86
C ASP A 18 -4.28 -21.52 -29.99
N SER A 19 -3.00 -21.60 -30.40
CA SER A 19 -1.91 -22.17 -29.62
C SER A 19 -1.32 -21.20 -28.59
N THR A 20 -1.92 -20.02 -28.41
CA THR A 20 -1.41 -18.99 -27.49
C THR A 20 -1.75 -19.33 -26.04
N ASP A 21 -0.73 -19.34 -25.18
CA ASP A 21 -0.91 -19.36 -23.73
C ASP A 21 -1.28 -17.97 -23.22
N VAL A 22 -2.34 -17.90 -22.40
CA VAL A 22 -2.85 -16.65 -21.84
C VAL A 22 -2.62 -16.63 -20.33
N PHE A 23 -1.92 -15.59 -19.86
CA PHE A 23 -1.69 -15.34 -18.45
C PHE A 23 -2.33 -14.01 -18.05
N ILE A 24 -3.37 -14.08 -17.23
CA ILE A 24 -4.07 -12.91 -16.70
C ILE A 24 -3.82 -12.88 -15.19
N THR A 25 -3.09 -11.86 -14.72
CA THR A 25 -2.81 -11.64 -13.30
C THR A 25 -4.12 -11.50 -12.52
N GLY A 26 -4.26 -12.19 -11.39
CA GLY A 26 -5.48 -12.20 -10.57
C GLY A 26 -6.53 -13.22 -10.99
N GLU A 27 -6.52 -13.71 -12.24
CA GLU A 27 -7.45 -14.75 -12.72
C GLU A 27 -6.78 -16.11 -12.86
N THR A 28 -5.68 -16.16 -13.63
CA THR A 28 -4.91 -17.40 -13.84
C THR A 28 -4.05 -17.77 -12.64
N VAL A 29 -3.69 -16.77 -11.83
CA VAL A 29 -3.11 -16.92 -10.49
C VAL A 29 -3.93 -16.02 -9.56
N LYS A 30 -4.72 -16.64 -8.70
CA LYS A 30 -5.69 -15.91 -7.87
C LYS A 30 -4.97 -15.14 -6.77
N ASP A 31 -5.19 -13.84 -6.72
CA ASP A 31 -4.74 -13.00 -5.62
C ASP A 31 -5.52 -13.31 -4.33
N PRO A 32 -4.94 -13.02 -3.15
CA PRO A 32 -5.70 -12.97 -1.91
C PRO A 32 -6.90 -12.04 -2.03
N GLU A 33 -7.93 -12.30 -1.22
CA GLU A 33 -9.11 -11.44 -1.21
C GLU A 33 -8.74 -10.00 -0.82
N CYS A 34 -9.27 -9.06 -1.59
CA CYS A 34 -9.02 -7.64 -1.34
C CYS A 34 -9.71 -7.23 -0.03
N LEU A 35 -9.00 -6.45 0.79
CA LEU A 35 -9.60 -5.85 1.98
C LEU A 35 -10.74 -4.89 1.58
N PRO A 36 -11.75 -4.72 2.46
CA PRO A 36 -12.71 -3.65 2.28
C PRO A 36 -12.01 -2.30 2.09
N GLN A 37 -12.43 -1.55 1.06
CA GLN A 37 -11.77 -0.30 0.65
C GLN A 37 -12.25 0.92 1.45
N ASP A 38 -12.65 0.71 2.70
CA ASP A 38 -13.00 1.75 3.67
C ASP A 38 -11.82 2.08 4.59
N TRP A 39 -11.90 3.24 5.26
CA TRP A 39 -10.81 3.74 6.07
C TRP A 39 -10.49 2.82 7.26
N ASP A 40 -11.52 2.35 7.97
CA ASP A 40 -11.34 1.63 9.23
C ASP A 40 -10.70 0.26 9.00
N SER A 41 -11.15 -0.45 7.97
CA SER A 41 -10.59 -1.75 7.56
C SER A 41 -9.11 -1.61 7.16
N LEU A 42 -8.80 -0.64 6.28
CA LEU A 42 -7.44 -0.44 5.79
C LEU A 42 -6.49 0.06 6.88
N TYR A 43 -6.94 1.00 7.71
CA TYR A 43 -6.15 1.53 8.82
C TYR A 43 -5.85 0.43 9.85
N SER A 44 -6.86 -0.35 10.23
CA SER A 44 -6.69 -1.43 11.23
C SER A 44 -5.69 -2.48 10.76
N ALA A 45 -5.80 -2.95 9.51
CA ALA A 45 -4.86 -3.92 8.94
C ALA A 45 -3.44 -3.33 8.81
N THR A 46 -3.33 -2.05 8.46
CA THR A 46 -2.03 -1.37 8.37
C THR A 46 -1.39 -1.24 9.74
N LEU A 47 -2.16 -0.87 10.77
CA LEU A 47 -1.67 -0.75 12.13
C LEU A 47 -1.26 -2.10 12.73
N GLU A 48 -2.03 -3.16 12.45
CA GLU A 48 -1.68 -4.53 12.82
C GLU A 48 -0.33 -4.95 12.23
N SER A 49 -0.10 -4.64 10.95
CA SER A 49 1.17 -4.91 10.26
C SER A 49 2.35 -4.16 10.89
N ILE A 50 2.16 -2.88 11.24
CA ILE A 50 3.17 -2.05 11.91
C ILE A 50 3.56 -2.61 13.29
N ARG A 51 2.59 -3.20 14.00
CA ARG A 51 2.79 -3.77 15.34
C ARG A 51 3.35 -5.20 15.32
N ASN A 52 3.24 -5.89 14.20
CA ASN A 52 3.73 -7.26 14.01
C ASN A 52 4.69 -7.36 12.81
N PRO A 53 5.81 -6.60 12.80
CA PRO A 53 6.72 -6.61 11.67
C PRO A 53 7.46 -7.94 11.54
N ILE A 54 7.87 -8.26 10.31
CA ILE A 54 8.64 -9.48 10.01
C ILE A 54 10.13 -9.14 10.05
N GLY A 55 10.86 -9.71 11.01
CA GLY A 55 12.32 -9.64 11.05
C GLY A 55 12.91 -8.34 11.60
N MET A 56 12.12 -7.51 12.28
CA MET A 56 12.58 -6.34 13.02
C MET A 56 11.70 -6.06 14.23
N GLU A 57 12.11 -5.15 15.11
CA GLU A 57 11.29 -4.69 16.24
C GLU A 57 10.11 -3.82 15.77
N PRO A 58 8.96 -3.87 16.48
CA PRO A 58 7.81 -2.98 16.26
C PRO A 58 8.20 -1.50 16.27
N LEU A 59 7.44 -0.69 15.51
CA LEU A 59 7.68 0.76 15.44
C LEU A 59 7.61 1.44 16.82
N ALA A 60 6.74 0.94 17.71
CA ALA A 60 6.60 1.41 19.08
C ALA A 60 7.91 1.30 19.88
N ASP A 61 8.69 0.23 19.68
CA ASP A 61 9.96 0.01 20.41
C ASP A 61 11.11 0.84 19.83
N LEU A 62 10.98 1.27 18.58
CA LEU A 62 11.94 2.18 17.94
C LEU A 62 11.66 3.65 18.29
N ALA A 63 10.39 3.99 18.48
CA ALA A 63 9.92 5.30 18.87
C ALA A 63 10.26 5.61 20.33
N ARG A 64 10.85 6.78 20.57
CA ARG A 64 11.25 7.22 21.92
C ARG A 64 11.34 8.74 22.00
N PRO A 65 11.21 9.33 23.21
CA PRO A 65 11.48 10.73 23.42
C PRO A 65 12.86 11.16 22.89
N GLY A 66 12.90 12.30 22.19
CA GLY A 66 14.11 12.82 21.56
C GLY A 66 14.54 12.13 20.26
N ALA A 67 13.80 11.12 19.77
CA ALA A 67 14.07 10.54 18.46
C ALA A 67 13.74 11.54 17.34
N LYS A 68 14.62 11.65 16.34
CA LYS A 68 14.35 12.35 15.10
C LYS A 68 13.88 11.35 14.06
N VAL A 69 12.69 11.57 13.50
CA VAL A 69 12.02 10.62 12.60
C VAL A 69 11.89 11.23 11.21
N VAL A 70 12.18 10.43 10.19
CA VAL A 70 11.94 10.78 8.79
C VAL A 70 11.04 9.71 8.18
N ILE A 71 9.86 10.12 7.70
CA ILE A 71 8.95 9.23 6.97
C ILE A 71 9.20 9.46 5.47
N VAL A 72 9.84 8.49 4.82
CA VAL A 72 10.09 8.53 3.38
C VAL A 72 8.87 8.00 2.64
N ILE A 73 8.32 8.80 1.73
CA ILE A 73 7.09 8.47 1.00
C ILE A 73 7.34 8.45 -0.51
N PRO A 74 6.65 7.58 -1.28
CA PRO A 74 6.72 7.61 -2.73
C PRO A 74 6.14 8.92 -3.30
N ASP A 75 6.71 9.37 -4.43
CA ASP A 75 6.20 10.53 -5.18
C ASP A 75 4.85 10.24 -5.86
N ILE A 76 4.15 11.28 -6.30
CA ILE A 76 2.81 11.28 -6.89
C ILE A 76 2.66 10.34 -8.10
N VAL A 77 3.75 10.02 -8.79
CA VAL A 77 3.76 9.07 -9.92
C VAL A 77 3.35 7.65 -9.51
N LYS A 78 3.28 7.35 -8.21
CA LYS A 78 2.74 6.10 -7.66
C LYS A 78 1.24 6.17 -7.35
N GLY A 79 0.56 7.21 -7.81
CA GLY A 79 -0.87 7.43 -7.56
C GLY A 79 -1.15 7.82 -6.10
N GLY A 80 -2.27 7.37 -5.56
CA GLY A 80 -2.57 7.55 -4.14
C GLY A 80 -3.16 8.92 -3.77
N THR A 81 -3.88 9.58 -4.68
CA THR A 81 -4.57 10.84 -4.39
C THR A 81 -5.94 10.63 -3.73
N GLN A 82 -6.50 9.43 -3.83
CA GLN A 82 -7.79 9.06 -3.23
C GLN A 82 -7.79 9.16 -1.70
N PRO A 83 -8.97 9.25 -1.04
CA PRO A 83 -9.07 9.39 0.42
C PRO A 83 -8.39 8.25 1.20
N THR A 84 -8.54 7.01 0.74
CA THR A 84 -8.01 5.79 1.37
C THR A 84 -6.68 5.33 0.77
N ALA A 85 -5.93 6.24 0.14
CA ALA A 85 -4.66 5.90 -0.47
C ALA A 85 -3.65 5.36 0.57
N HIS A 86 -2.85 4.37 0.16
CA HIS A 86 -1.81 3.75 0.99
C HIS A 86 -0.96 4.76 1.76
N ARG A 87 -0.54 5.87 1.11
CA ARG A 87 0.25 6.92 1.78
C ARG A 87 -0.53 7.60 2.91
N LYS A 88 -1.81 7.92 2.71
CA LYS A 88 -2.62 8.60 3.75
C LYS A 88 -2.85 7.68 4.94
N VAL A 89 -3.17 6.41 4.67
CA VAL A 89 -3.42 5.41 5.70
C VAL A 89 -2.13 5.07 6.47
N ALA A 90 -1.06 4.70 5.77
CA ALA A 90 0.20 4.28 6.39
C ALA A 90 0.90 5.42 7.12
N ILE A 91 0.94 6.64 6.56
CA ILE A 91 1.52 7.80 7.26
C ILE A 91 0.74 8.07 8.53
N ARG A 92 -0.60 8.07 8.48
CA ARG A 92 -1.41 8.29 9.68
C ARG A 92 -1.12 7.22 10.74
N ALA A 93 -1.14 5.94 10.39
CA ALA A 93 -0.84 4.86 11.33
C ALA A 93 0.57 4.96 11.94
N CYS A 94 1.59 5.28 11.13
CA CYS A 94 2.95 5.51 11.63
C CYS A 94 3.03 6.71 12.58
N LEU A 95 2.38 7.82 12.24
CA LEU A 95 2.33 9.03 13.09
C LEU A 95 1.67 8.72 14.44
N ASP A 96 0.53 8.04 14.42
CA ASP A 96 -0.21 7.69 15.63
C ASP A 96 0.65 6.81 16.56
N GLU A 97 1.40 5.85 16.01
CA GLU A 97 2.33 5.01 16.79
C GLU A 97 3.52 5.78 17.35
N ILE A 98 4.24 6.57 16.55
CA ILE A 98 5.43 7.25 17.06
C ILE A 98 5.07 8.30 18.12
N PHE A 99 3.93 8.99 17.97
CA PHE A 99 3.47 9.98 18.92
C PHE A 99 2.95 9.35 20.21
N ALA A 100 2.26 8.20 20.12
CA ALA A 100 1.86 7.44 21.30
C ALA A 100 3.07 7.00 22.16
N ASN A 101 4.24 6.83 21.53
CA ASN A 101 5.49 6.41 22.17
C ASN A 101 6.45 7.59 22.45
N GLY A 102 5.94 8.82 22.45
CA GLY A 102 6.64 9.99 23.00
C GLY A 102 7.58 10.71 22.05
N VAL A 103 7.51 10.44 20.74
CA VAL A 103 8.15 11.31 19.74
C VAL A 103 7.45 12.68 19.73
N SER A 104 8.24 13.76 19.71
CA SER A 104 7.72 15.12 19.66
C SER A 104 7.03 15.42 18.32
N HIS A 105 6.00 16.28 18.35
CA HIS A 105 5.40 16.84 17.13
C HIS A 105 6.22 18.00 16.57
N ASP A 106 7.01 18.65 17.42
CA ASP A 106 7.79 19.83 17.10
C ASP A 106 9.26 19.46 16.92
N ASP A 107 9.88 20.03 15.88
CA ASP A 107 11.32 20.11 15.75
C ASP A 107 11.81 21.30 16.61
N GLU A 108 12.44 21.02 17.75
CA GLU A 108 13.15 22.03 18.56
C GLU A 108 14.34 22.66 17.80
#